data_AF-A0A643CFD1-F1
#
_entry.id   AF-A0A643CFD1-F1
#
_cell.length_a   1.000
_cell.length_b   1.000
_cell.length_c   1.000
_cell.angle_alpha   90.00
_cell.angle_beta   90.00
_cell.angle_gamma   90.00
#
_symmetry.space_group_name_H-M   'P 1'
#
loop_
_entity.id
_entity.type
_entity.pdbx_description
1 polymer ?
#
loop_
_entity_poly.entity_id
_entity_poly.type
_entity_poly.pdbx_seq_one_letter_code
_entity_poly.pdbx_strand_id
1 'polypeptide(L)'
;MYESVDVGGLTPTPNPFLVVDFYNQNRACLLPEKGLPAPGPYSTPLRTPLWNGSNHSIETQSSSSEEIVPSPPSPPPLPRIYKPCFVCQDKSSGYHYGVSACEGCKGFFRRSIQKNMVYTCHRDKNCIINKNNSSEQRVSLDIDLWDKFSELSTKCIIKTVEFAKQLPGFTTLTIADQITLLKAACLDILILRICTRYTPEQDTMTFSDGLTLNRTQMHNAGFGPLTDLVFAFANQLLPLEMDDAETGLLSAICLICGDRQDLEQPDRVDMLQEPLLEALKVYVRKRRPSRPHMFPKMLMKITDLRSISAKGEAPTPGDAPCVCWGWAPTPGPGPTVHVQGQASCI
;
A
#
# COMPACT_ATOMS: atom_id res chain seq x y z
N MET A 1 -17.85 26.15 -58.84
CA MET A 1 -18.27 27.40 -58.16
C MET A 1 -18.89 27.02 -56.84
N TYR A 2 -18.13 27.01 -55.76
CA TYR A 2 -18.64 27.18 -54.40
C TYR A 2 -17.53 27.91 -53.64
N GLU A 3 -17.86 29.13 -53.23
CA GLU A 3 -16.98 30.10 -52.60
C GLU A 3 -16.54 29.65 -51.21
N SER A 4 -15.27 29.92 -50.92
CA SER A 4 -14.73 29.97 -49.57
C SER A 4 -15.43 31.06 -48.77
N VAL A 5 -16.02 30.70 -47.63
CA VAL A 5 -16.43 31.66 -46.62
C VAL A 5 -15.37 31.63 -45.53
N ASP A 6 -14.52 32.65 -45.52
CA ASP A 6 -13.63 32.98 -44.42
C ASP A 6 -14.48 33.38 -43.20
N VAL A 7 -14.39 32.59 -42.12
CA VAL A 7 -14.80 33.04 -40.79
C VAL A 7 -13.54 33.20 -39.97
N GLY A 8 -12.97 34.40 -40.05
CA GLY A 8 -11.96 34.87 -39.12
C GLY A 8 -12.55 35.05 -37.72
N GLY A 9 -11.74 34.80 -36.70
CA GLY A 9 -12.00 35.25 -35.34
C GLY A 9 -12.40 34.15 -34.34
N LEU A 10 -11.53 33.17 -34.11
CA LEU A 10 -11.44 32.52 -32.80
C LEU A 10 -9.97 32.55 -32.38
N THR A 11 -9.65 33.47 -31.48
CA THR A 11 -8.48 33.32 -30.63
C THR A 11 -8.60 31.97 -29.91
N PRO A 12 -7.57 31.12 -29.86
CA PRO A 12 -7.63 29.90 -29.08
C PRO A 12 -7.75 30.30 -27.62
N THR A 13 -8.91 30.09 -27.03
CA THR A 13 -9.03 30.10 -25.56
C THR A 13 -8.14 28.99 -25.02
N PRO A 14 -7.28 29.26 -24.02
CA PRO A 14 -6.48 28.20 -23.41
C PRO A 14 -7.44 27.19 -22.79
N ASN A 15 -7.31 25.92 -23.17
CA ASN A 15 -8.02 24.85 -22.48
C ASN A 15 -7.57 24.87 -21.01
N PRO A 16 -8.46 25.11 -20.03
CA PRO A 16 -8.10 25.21 -18.62
C PRO A 16 -7.47 23.92 -18.07
N PHE A 17 -7.65 22.78 -18.76
CA PHE A 17 -6.99 21.51 -18.43
C PHE A 17 -5.54 21.41 -18.90
N LEU A 18 -5.06 22.30 -19.79
CA LEU A 18 -3.65 22.34 -20.22
C LEU A 18 -2.76 23.19 -19.30
N VAL A 19 -3.33 23.85 -18.29
CA VAL A 19 -2.61 24.71 -17.34
C VAL A 19 -2.27 23.97 -16.04
N VAL A 20 -2.59 22.68 -15.95
CA VAL A 20 -2.24 21.86 -14.79
C VAL A 20 -0.78 21.38 -14.95
N ASP A 21 0.18 22.25 -14.62
CA ASP A 21 1.62 21.99 -14.50
C ASP A 21 1.95 21.02 -13.35
N PHE A 22 1.31 19.85 -13.34
CA PHE A 22 1.56 18.82 -12.33
C PHE A 22 2.77 17.94 -12.70
N TYR A 23 3.03 17.76 -14.00
CA TYR A 23 3.99 16.78 -14.50
C TYR A 23 5.32 17.36 -15.00
N ASN A 24 5.42 18.69 -15.17
CA ASN A 24 6.58 19.33 -15.79
C ASN A 24 7.75 19.58 -14.81
N GLN A 25 7.56 19.40 -13.50
CA GLN A 25 8.50 19.94 -12.51
C GLN A 25 9.86 19.22 -12.39
N ASN A 26 10.03 17.98 -12.89
CA ASN A 26 11.17 17.14 -12.46
C ASN A 26 12.04 16.53 -13.58
N ARG A 27 12.03 17.09 -14.81
CA ARG A 27 12.93 16.59 -15.88
C ARG A 27 14.33 17.22 -15.88
N ALA A 28 14.62 18.15 -14.97
CA ALA A 28 15.87 18.90 -14.92
C ALA A 28 16.88 18.36 -13.88
N CYS A 29 17.19 17.07 -13.89
CA CYS A 29 18.29 16.50 -13.08
C CYS A 29 19.00 15.37 -13.83
N LEU A 30 19.60 15.67 -14.98
CA LEU A 30 20.57 14.79 -15.62
C LEU A 30 21.75 15.61 -16.16
N LEU A 31 22.55 16.20 -15.27
CA LEU A 31 23.99 16.49 -15.50
C LEU A 31 24.72 16.58 -14.14
N PRO A 32 25.94 16.04 -13.99
CA PRO A 32 26.64 15.91 -12.70
C PRO A 32 27.69 17.01 -12.44
N GLU A 33 28.23 16.99 -11.19
CA GLU A 33 29.39 17.71 -10.60
C GLU A 33 29.01 18.82 -9.59
N LYS A 34 29.60 19.00 -8.39
CA LYS A 34 30.83 18.49 -7.75
C LYS A 34 30.84 18.86 -6.24
N GLY A 35 31.33 17.96 -5.37
CA GLY A 35 32.25 18.27 -4.24
C GLY A 35 31.75 18.70 -2.83
N LEU A 36 31.81 17.74 -1.87
CA LEU A 36 32.42 17.77 -0.49
C LEU A 36 32.03 18.86 0.58
N PRO A 37 32.32 18.66 1.89
CA PRO A 37 32.21 17.48 2.76
C PRO A 37 31.52 17.76 4.15
N ALA A 38 31.35 16.69 4.94
CA ALA A 38 30.77 16.64 6.29
C ALA A 38 31.65 17.21 7.43
N PRO A 39 31.10 17.32 8.66
CA PRO A 39 31.89 17.07 9.87
C PRO A 39 31.27 16.05 10.83
N GLY A 40 32.17 15.34 11.53
CA GLY A 40 31.90 14.22 12.43
C GLY A 40 31.61 14.56 13.91
N PRO A 41 31.69 13.55 14.80
CA PRO A 41 30.95 13.47 16.07
C PRO A 41 31.78 13.94 17.27
N TYR A 42 31.18 14.18 18.43
CA TYR A 42 31.68 13.83 19.79
C TYR A 42 30.69 14.31 20.87
N SER A 43 30.33 13.43 21.82
CA SER A 43 30.40 13.64 23.30
C SER A 43 29.31 12.88 24.10
N THR A 44 29.75 11.98 24.97
CA THR A 44 29.08 11.57 26.24
C THR A 44 29.85 12.22 27.41
N PRO A 45 29.26 12.47 28.60
CA PRO A 45 29.37 11.48 29.69
C PRO A 45 28.29 11.47 30.83
N LEU A 46 28.29 10.33 31.55
CA LEU A 46 28.07 10.05 33.00
C LEU A 46 26.71 10.22 33.76
N ARG A 47 26.20 9.05 34.21
CA ARG A 47 25.86 8.55 35.59
C ARG A 47 24.88 9.25 36.56
N THR A 48 23.75 8.55 36.82
CA THR A 48 23.08 8.09 38.10
C THR A 48 22.63 9.10 39.19
N PRO A 49 21.57 8.84 40.02
CA PRO A 49 21.33 7.54 40.71
C PRO A 49 19.89 7.01 40.95
N LEU A 50 19.91 5.71 41.27
CA LEU A 50 19.05 4.78 42.02
C LEU A 50 17.83 5.31 42.82
N TRP A 51 16.73 4.55 42.77
CA TRP A 51 15.84 4.31 43.92
C TRP A 51 15.43 2.82 43.95
N ASN A 52 15.67 2.18 45.10
CA ASN A 52 15.32 0.80 45.42
C ASN A 52 14.15 0.79 46.41
N GLY A 53 13.24 -0.17 46.32
CA GLY A 53 12.15 -0.37 47.28
C GLY A 53 11.76 -1.84 47.37
N SER A 54 12.27 -2.53 48.40
CA SER A 54 11.90 -3.90 48.80
C SER A 54 10.97 -3.84 50.01
N ASN A 55 9.99 -4.74 50.09
CA ASN A 55 9.29 -5.07 51.33
C ASN A 55 9.64 -6.51 51.75
N HIS A 56 10.13 -6.64 52.99
CA HIS A 56 10.31 -7.90 53.71
C HIS A 56 9.41 -7.87 54.94
N SER A 57 8.95 -9.04 55.39
CA SER A 57 8.43 -9.23 56.75
C SER A 57 9.01 -10.51 57.32
N ILE A 58 9.16 -10.53 58.65
CA ILE A 58 10.15 -11.27 59.43
C ILE A 58 9.51 -12.46 60.19
N GLU A 59 10.35 -13.51 60.30
CA GLU A 59 10.51 -14.65 61.23
C GLU A 59 9.44 -15.01 62.28
N THR A 60 9.30 -16.33 62.48
CA THR A 60 9.50 -16.96 63.81
C THR A 60 10.20 -18.32 63.64
N GLN A 61 11.20 -18.60 64.49
CA GLN A 61 11.94 -19.86 64.57
C GLN A 61 11.36 -20.76 65.66
N SER A 62 11.39 -22.09 65.48
CA SER A 62 11.64 -23.00 66.61
C SER A 62 12.19 -24.37 66.18
N SER A 63 12.95 -24.92 67.12
CA SER A 63 13.93 -26.02 67.08
C SER A 63 13.37 -27.44 66.87
N SER A 64 14.13 -28.32 66.20
CA SER A 64 14.58 -29.61 66.76
C SER A 64 15.23 -30.51 65.69
N SER A 65 16.36 -31.12 66.07
CA SER A 65 17.35 -31.87 65.30
C SER A 65 16.87 -33.21 64.73
N GLU A 66 17.24 -33.52 63.48
CA GLU A 66 17.69 -34.84 63.01
C GLU A 66 18.61 -34.66 61.78
N GLU A 67 19.81 -35.24 61.81
CA GLU A 67 20.72 -35.24 60.67
C GLU A 67 20.21 -36.18 59.57
N ILE A 68 19.91 -35.62 58.40
CA ILE A 68 19.70 -36.37 57.17
C ILE A 68 20.58 -35.72 56.10
N VAL A 69 21.62 -36.46 55.70
CA VAL A 69 22.56 -36.08 54.64
C VAL A 69 21.78 -35.79 53.34
N PRO A 70 21.89 -34.60 52.72
CA PRO A 70 21.23 -34.33 51.45
C PRO A 70 21.85 -35.18 50.34
N SER A 71 21.01 -35.93 49.63
CA SER A 71 21.40 -36.57 48.36
C SER A 71 21.80 -35.50 47.35
N PRO A 72 22.79 -35.76 46.47
CA PRO A 72 23.23 -34.77 45.48
C PRO A 72 22.07 -34.37 44.54
N PRO A 73 22.02 -33.11 44.09
CA PRO A 73 20.99 -32.64 43.16
C PRO A 73 21.02 -33.47 41.89
N SER A 74 19.84 -33.93 41.45
CA SER A 74 19.70 -34.65 40.20
C SER A 74 20.18 -33.78 39.02
N PRO A 75 20.89 -34.35 38.03
CA PRO A 75 21.33 -33.58 36.88
C PRO A 75 20.14 -32.96 36.14
N PRO A 76 20.31 -31.78 35.52
CA PRO A 76 19.27 -31.17 34.70
C PRO A 76 18.82 -32.16 33.62
N PRO A 77 17.51 -32.24 33.31
CA PRO A 77 17.04 -33.15 32.27
C PRO A 77 17.73 -32.78 30.96
N LEU A 78 18.31 -33.79 30.30
CA LEU A 78 18.90 -33.65 28.97
C LEU A 78 17.91 -32.92 28.05
N PRO A 79 18.36 -32.05 27.14
CA PRO A 79 17.48 -31.38 26.19
C PRO A 79 16.68 -32.47 25.47
N ARG A 80 15.38 -32.53 25.72
CA ARG A 80 14.49 -33.50 25.07
C ARG A 80 14.47 -33.14 23.59
N ILE A 81 15.24 -33.87 22.79
CA ILE A 81 15.22 -33.74 21.34
C ILE A 81 13.88 -34.29 20.87
N TYR A 82 12.95 -33.38 20.60
CA TYR A 82 11.66 -33.75 20.03
C TYR A 82 11.83 -34.10 18.56
N LYS A 83 11.05 -35.08 18.08
CA LYS A 83 10.92 -35.35 16.65
C LYS A 83 10.42 -34.09 15.93
N PRO A 84 10.78 -33.84 14.66
CA PRO A 84 10.25 -32.73 13.88
C PRO A 84 8.71 -32.69 13.90
N CYS A 85 8.15 -31.51 13.64
CA CYS A 85 6.71 -31.31 13.54
C CYS A 85 6.13 -32.25 12.47
N PHE A 86 5.16 -33.08 12.84
CA PHE A 86 4.58 -34.05 11.91
C PHE A 86 3.81 -33.39 10.74
N VAL A 87 3.37 -32.14 10.94
CA VAL A 87 2.56 -31.40 9.96
C VAL A 87 3.42 -30.70 8.92
N CYS A 88 4.47 -29.99 9.34
CA CYS A 88 5.27 -29.14 8.45
C CYS A 88 6.78 -29.42 8.49
N GLN A 89 7.23 -30.41 9.26
CA GLN A 89 8.64 -30.78 9.44
C GLN A 89 9.53 -29.70 10.11
N ASP A 90 8.95 -28.61 10.64
CA ASP A 90 9.69 -27.61 11.42
C ASP A 90 10.09 -28.11 12.82
N LYS A 91 10.95 -27.37 13.53
CA LYS A 91 11.36 -27.66 14.90
C LYS A 91 10.14 -27.75 15.81
N SER A 92 9.92 -28.94 16.36
CA SER A 92 8.86 -29.19 17.32
C SER A 92 9.16 -28.52 18.66
N SER A 93 8.13 -27.98 19.30
CA SER A 93 8.19 -27.51 20.69
C SER A 93 7.68 -28.56 21.69
N GLY A 94 7.26 -29.72 21.21
CA GLY A 94 6.75 -30.82 22.03
C GLY A 94 5.55 -31.52 21.39
N TYR A 95 4.87 -32.34 22.20
CA TYR A 95 3.63 -32.98 21.79
C TYR A 95 2.45 -32.07 22.09
N HIS A 96 1.73 -31.64 21.05
CA HIS A 96 0.52 -30.83 21.17
C HIS A 96 -0.63 -31.58 20.53
N TYR A 97 -1.74 -31.73 21.25
CA TYR A 97 -2.91 -32.48 20.80
C TYR A 97 -2.57 -33.92 20.35
N GLY A 98 -1.59 -34.55 21.02
CA GLY A 98 -1.20 -35.94 20.79
C GLY A 98 -0.11 -36.17 19.72
N VAL A 99 0.33 -35.13 19.00
CA VAL A 99 1.37 -35.26 17.95
C VAL A 99 2.53 -34.30 18.18
N SER A 100 3.74 -34.66 17.73
CA SER A 100 4.87 -33.73 17.74
C SER A 100 4.59 -32.58 16.79
N ALA A 101 4.52 -31.35 17.30
CA ALA A 101 4.13 -30.18 16.52
C ALA A 101 4.94 -28.93 16.89
N CYS A 102 5.12 -28.02 15.93
CA CYS A 102 5.65 -26.69 16.19
C CYS A 102 4.56 -25.77 16.77
N GLU A 103 4.96 -24.63 17.37
CA GLU A 103 4.00 -23.64 17.91
C GLU A 103 3.03 -23.10 16.84
N GLY A 104 3.47 -23.04 15.58
CA GLY A 104 2.64 -22.61 14.45
C GLY A 104 1.45 -23.53 14.19
N CYS A 105 1.72 -24.83 13.95
CA CYS A 105 0.69 -25.83 13.69
C CYS A 105 -0.23 -26.05 14.91
N LYS A 106 0.33 -26.01 16.12
CA LYS A 106 -0.44 -26.01 17.37
C LYS A 106 -1.44 -24.86 17.42
N GLY A 107 -0.97 -23.64 17.18
CA GLY A 107 -1.82 -22.44 17.21
C GLY A 107 -2.89 -22.43 16.12
N PHE A 108 -2.53 -22.88 14.91
CA PHE A 108 -3.48 -23.04 13.80
C PHE A 108 -4.61 -24.00 14.18
N PHE A 109 -4.27 -25.24 14.57
CA PHE A 109 -5.26 -26.26 14.95
C PHE A 109 -6.19 -25.77 16.06
N ARG A 110 -5.63 -25.16 17.12
CA ARG A 110 -6.44 -24.60 18.22
C ARG A 110 -7.48 -23.59 17.72
N ARG A 111 -7.08 -22.65 16.86
CA ARG A 111 -7.99 -21.61 16.34
C ARG A 111 -9.04 -22.19 15.40
N SER A 112 -8.65 -23.13 14.54
CA SER A 112 -9.57 -23.79 13.60
C SER A 112 -10.70 -24.50 14.33
N ILE A 113 -10.37 -25.25 15.39
CA ILE A 113 -11.37 -25.96 16.20
C ILE A 113 -12.21 -24.99 17.03
N GLN A 114 -11.57 -24.05 17.76
CA GLN A 114 -12.30 -23.12 18.65
C GLN A 114 -13.28 -22.21 17.92
N LYS A 115 -12.99 -21.84 16.67
CA LYS A 115 -13.85 -20.97 15.85
C LYS A 115 -14.67 -21.73 14.81
N ASN A 116 -14.65 -23.07 14.84
CA ASN A 116 -15.33 -23.92 13.86
C ASN A 116 -15.05 -23.50 12.40
N MET A 117 -13.78 -23.24 12.08
CA MET A 117 -13.36 -22.70 10.78
C MET A 117 -13.57 -23.74 9.68
N VAL A 118 -14.11 -23.29 8.54
CA VAL A 118 -14.23 -24.09 7.31
C VAL A 118 -13.27 -23.51 6.26
N TYR A 119 -12.35 -24.33 5.75
CA TYR A 119 -11.37 -23.91 4.74
C TYR A 119 -11.70 -24.49 3.37
N THR A 120 -11.57 -23.67 2.34
CA THR A 120 -11.71 -24.10 0.93
C THR A 120 -10.34 -24.07 0.26
N CYS A 121 -9.94 -25.20 -0.34
CA CYS A 121 -8.74 -25.24 -1.17
C CYS A 121 -9.10 -24.79 -2.59
N HIS A 122 -8.32 -23.86 -3.14
CA HIS A 122 -8.47 -23.39 -4.53
C HIS A 122 -7.63 -24.17 -5.54
N ARG A 123 -6.99 -25.27 -5.09
CA ARG A 123 -6.27 -26.25 -5.91
C ARG A 123 -6.94 -27.62 -5.73
N ASP A 124 -6.25 -28.69 -6.08
CA ASP A 124 -6.76 -30.07 -6.00
C ASP A 124 -6.70 -30.71 -4.60
N LYS A 125 -6.67 -29.91 -3.53
CA LYS A 125 -6.51 -30.36 -2.12
C LYS A 125 -5.23 -31.18 -1.82
N ASN A 126 -4.30 -31.28 -2.77
CA ASN A 126 -3.03 -32.01 -2.64
C ASN A 126 -1.84 -31.11 -2.28
N CYS A 127 -2.06 -30.04 -1.53
CA CYS A 127 -1.00 -29.12 -1.13
C CYS A 127 -0.03 -29.80 -0.16
N ILE A 128 1.25 -29.88 -0.52
CA ILE A 128 2.31 -30.34 0.39
C ILE A 128 2.51 -29.27 1.47
N ILE A 129 2.49 -29.66 2.74
CA ILE A 129 2.70 -28.75 3.88
C ILE A 129 4.11 -28.99 4.42
N ASN A 130 5.03 -28.08 4.12
CA ASN A 130 6.42 -28.11 4.60
C ASN A 130 6.74 -26.80 5.33
N LYS A 131 7.91 -26.74 5.99
CA LYS A 131 8.39 -25.51 6.65
C LYS A 131 8.38 -24.34 5.68
N ASN A 132 8.81 -24.56 4.44
CA ASN A 132 8.80 -23.54 3.40
C ASN A 132 7.36 -23.11 3.06
N ASN A 133 6.44 -24.05 2.92
CA ASN A 133 5.06 -23.78 2.51
C ASN A 133 4.16 -23.26 3.66
N SER A 134 4.64 -23.30 4.91
CA SER A 134 3.94 -22.81 6.11
C SER A 134 4.58 -21.56 6.71
N SER A 135 5.76 -21.15 6.20
CA SER A 135 6.52 -20.00 6.71
C SER A 135 7.21 -19.12 5.65
N GLU A 136 7.07 -19.40 4.35
CA GLU A 136 7.16 -18.38 3.29
C GLU A 136 5.78 -17.70 3.23
N GLN A 137 5.55 -16.45 3.60
CA GLN A 137 6.42 -15.29 3.67
C GLN A 137 6.11 -14.49 4.95
N ARG A 138 6.89 -14.63 6.03
CA ARG A 138 7.10 -13.42 6.85
C ARG A 138 8.06 -12.54 6.07
N VAL A 139 7.50 -11.73 5.17
CA VAL A 139 8.22 -10.63 4.55
C VAL A 139 8.83 -9.82 5.69
N SER A 140 10.15 -9.83 5.82
CA SER A 140 10.82 -8.88 6.68
C SER A 140 10.63 -7.53 5.99
N LEU A 141 9.59 -6.79 6.40
CA LEU A 141 9.44 -5.40 6.02
C LEU A 141 10.75 -4.71 6.36
N ASP A 142 11.32 -4.05 5.36
CA ASP A 142 12.45 -3.16 5.62
C ASP A 142 11.84 -1.89 6.21
N ILE A 143 11.98 -1.74 7.53
CA ILE A 143 11.33 -0.69 8.32
C ILE A 143 11.73 0.70 7.78
N ASP A 144 12.98 0.87 7.37
CA ASP A 144 13.47 2.15 6.85
C ASP A 144 12.88 2.45 5.46
N LEU A 145 12.69 1.43 4.62
CA LEU A 145 12.00 1.58 3.33
C LEU A 145 10.50 1.81 3.51
N TRP A 146 9.88 1.12 4.48
CA TRP A 146 8.49 1.30 4.84
C TRP A 146 8.21 2.72 5.31
N ASP A 147 9.02 3.26 6.21
CA ASP A 147 8.84 4.62 6.74
C ASP A 147 8.94 5.66 5.62
N LYS A 148 9.94 5.53 4.73
CA LYS A 148 10.08 6.39 3.54
C LYS A 148 8.89 6.24 2.59
N PHE A 149 8.46 5.01 2.34
CA PHE A 149 7.32 4.74 1.46
C PHE A 149 6.01 5.32 2.02
N SER A 150 5.78 5.17 3.33
CA SER A 150 4.64 5.71 4.04
C SER A 150 4.62 7.24 4.01
N GLU A 151 5.78 7.87 4.21
CA GLU A 151 5.95 9.32 4.08
C GLU A 151 5.63 9.81 2.65
N LEU A 152 6.18 9.14 1.63
CA LEU A 152 5.93 9.47 0.23
C LEU A 152 4.47 9.25 -0.18
N SER A 153 3.86 8.17 0.31
CA SER A 153 2.45 7.87 0.08
C SER A 153 1.57 8.96 0.70
N THR A 154 1.84 9.37 1.94
CA THR A 154 1.12 10.46 2.61
C THR A 154 1.21 11.76 1.81
N LYS A 155 2.40 12.13 1.33
CA LYS A 155 2.59 13.30 0.44
C LYS A 155 1.80 13.15 -0.86
N CYS A 156 1.75 11.96 -1.44
CA CYS A 156 1.02 11.70 -2.68
C CYS A 156 -0.51 11.76 -2.48
N ILE A 157 -1.01 11.31 -1.34
CA ILE A 157 -2.42 11.43 -0.94
C ILE A 157 -2.82 12.90 -0.85
N ILE A 158 -2.02 13.73 -0.15
CA ILE A 158 -2.25 15.17 -0.07
C ILE A 158 -2.32 15.78 -1.47
N LYS A 159 -1.37 15.45 -2.35
CA LYS A 159 -1.39 15.90 -3.75
C LYS A 159 -2.59 15.39 -4.56
N THR A 160 -3.16 14.24 -4.18
CA THR A 160 -4.37 13.69 -4.82
C THR A 160 -5.61 14.48 -4.41
N VAL A 161 -5.71 14.88 -3.14
CA VAL A 161 -6.77 15.77 -2.66
C VAL A 161 -6.65 17.16 -3.31
N GLU A 162 -5.44 17.70 -3.43
CA GLU A 162 -5.24 18.99 -4.12
C GLU A 162 -5.55 18.91 -5.61
N PHE A 163 -5.21 17.79 -6.27
CA PHE A 163 -5.63 17.51 -7.64
C PHE A 163 -7.17 17.48 -7.76
N ALA A 164 -7.86 16.79 -6.84
CA ALA A 164 -9.32 16.71 -6.83
C ALA A 164 -9.97 18.09 -6.73
N LYS A 165 -9.47 18.95 -5.84
CA LYS A 165 -9.96 20.33 -5.67
C LYS A 165 -9.83 21.18 -6.93
N GLN A 166 -8.88 20.86 -7.80
CA GLN A 166 -8.66 21.56 -9.08
C GLN A 166 -9.57 21.05 -10.21
N LEU A 167 -10.25 19.91 -10.03
CA LEU A 167 -11.19 19.41 -11.03
C LEU A 167 -12.44 20.31 -11.09
N PRO A 168 -12.86 20.74 -12.29
CA PRO A 168 -14.05 21.55 -12.44
C PRO A 168 -15.30 20.89 -11.83
N GLY A 169 -15.95 21.61 -10.92
CA GLY A 169 -17.17 21.16 -10.26
C GLY A 169 -16.98 20.27 -9.03
N PHE A 170 -15.78 19.74 -8.75
CA PHE A 170 -15.56 18.84 -7.60
C PHE A 170 -15.87 19.52 -6.26
N THR A 171 -15.40 20.75 -6.05
CA THR A 171 -15.63 21.52 -4.81
C THR A 171 -17.09 21.95 -4.62
N THR A 172 -17.94 21.75 -5.63
CA THR A 172 -19.37 22.06 -5.58
C THR A 172 -20.22 20.88 -5.09
N LEU A 173 -19.63 19.68 -4.99
CA LEU A 173 -20.25 18.49 -4.39
C LEU A 173 -20.32 18.63 -2.87
N THR A 174 -21.17 17.82 -2.23
CA THR A 174 -21.23 17.79 -0.76
C THR A 174 -19.91 17.28 -0.19
N ILE A 175 -19.56 17.69 1.04
CA ILE A 175 -18.33 17.23 1.68
C ILE A 175 -18.35 15.71 1.89
N ALA A 176 -19.52 15.14 2.17
CA ALA A 176 -19.71 13.70 2.27
C ALA A 176 -19.35 13.01 0.95
N ASP A 177 -19.88 13.49 -0.18
CA ASP A 177 -19.59 12.94 -1.50
C ASP A 177 -18.11 13.10 -1.87
N GLN A 178 -17.52 14.27 -1.63
CA GLN A 178 -16.08 14.50 -1.86
C GLN A 178 -15.21 13.49 -1.09
N ILE A 179 -15.58 13.21 0.16
CA ILE A 179 -14.93 12.22 1.03
C ILE A 179 -15.09 10.82 0.45
N THR A 180 -16.32 10.43 0.09
CA THR A 180 -16.64 9.11 -0.46
C THR A 180 -15.86 8.85 -1.75
N LEU A 181 -15.84 9.82 -2.67
CA LEU A 181 -15.11 9.72 -3.93
C LEU A 181 -13.59 9.60 -3.72
N LEU A 182 -13.01 10.44 -2.87
CA LEU A 182 -11.59 10.38 -2.57
C LEU A 182 -11.21 9.06 -1.90
N LYS A 183 -12.02 8.57 -0.95
CA LYS A 183 -11.75 7.31 -0.25
C LYS A 183 -11.70 6.14 -1.23
N ALA A 184 -12.67 6.10 -2.13
CA ALA A 184 -12.84 4.97 -3.04
C ALA A 184 -11.88 4.98 -4.23
N ALA A 185 -11.27 6.11 -4.56
CA ALA A 185 -10.38 6.25 -5.73
C ALA A 185 -8.90 6.49 -5.38
N CYS A 186 -8.58 6.78 -4.11
CA CYS A 186 -7.22 7.15 -3.72
C CYS A 186 -6.20 6.09 -4.13
N LEU A 187 -6.46 4.82 -3.81
CA LEU A 187 -5.54 3.73 -4.12
C LEU A 187 -5.41 3.51 -5.64
N ASP A 188 -6.51 3.60 -6.39
CA ASP A 188 -6.51 3.55 -7.86
C ASP A 188 -5.53 4.60 -8.43
N ILE A 189 -5.63 5.84 -7.95
CA ILE A 189 -4.82 6.96 -8.42
C ILE A 189 -3.34 6.77 -8.04
N LEU A 190 -3.05 6.29 -6.83
CA LEU A 190 -1.67 6.00 -6.39
C LEU A 190 -1.03 4.91 -7.26
N ILE A 191 -1.76 3.82 -7.53
CA ILE A 191 -1.27 2.71 -8.36
C ILE A 191 -1.06 3.17 -9.80
N LEU A 192 -2.03 3.89 -10.38
CA LEU A 192 -1.89 4.43 -11.74
C LEU A 192 -0.66 5.34 -11.86
N ARG A 193 -0.45 6.24 -10.89
CA ARG A 193 0.69 7.16 -10.86
C ARG A 193 2.04 6.46 -10.75
N ILE A 194 2.17 5.44 -9.89
CA ILE A 194 3.47 4.73 -9.79
C ILE A 194 3.74 3.87 -11.02
N CYS A 195 2.70 3.32 -11.64
CA CYS A 195 2.82 2.51 -12.87
C CYS A 195 3.23 3.35 -14.09
N THR A 196 2.82 4.61 -14.18
CA THR A 196 3.29 5.53 -15.25
C THR A 196 4.72 6.02 -15.02
N ARG A 197 5.35 5.64 -13.91
CA ARG A 197 6.74 5.95 -13.53
C ARG A 197 7.63 4.70 -13.54
N TYR A 198 7.18 3.64 -14.23
CA TYR A 198 7.93 2.41 -14.43
C TYR A 198 8.97 2.54 -15.56
N THR A 199 10.18 2.04 -15.30
CA THR A 199 11.27 1.99 -16.28
C THR A 199 11.55 0.52 -16.64
N PRO A 200 11.15 0.06 -17.85
CA PRO A 200 11.22 -1.34 -18.24
C PRO A 200 12.63 -1.92 -18.26
N GLU A 201 13.62 -1.10 -18.63
CA GLU A 201 15.01 -1.55 -18.80
C GLU A 201 15.66 -1.96 -17.48
N GLN A 202 15.22 -1.37 -16.36
CA GLN A 202 15.76 -1.65 -15.03
C GLN A 202 14.78 -2.40 -14.12
N ASP A 203 13.54 -2.65 -14.57
CA ASP A 203 12.44 -3.18 -13.75
C ASP A 203 12.27 -2.39 -12.43
N THR A 204 12.26 -1.07 -12.55
CA THR A 204 12.19 -0.14 -11.41
C THR A 204 11.04 0.86 -11.52
N MET A 205 10.56 1.36 -10.39
CA MET A 205 9.60 2.46 -10.31
C MET A 205 10.20 3.64 -9.55
N THR A 206 9.99 4.85 -10.05
CA THR A 206 10.55 6.07 -9.45
C THR A 206 9.46 6.95 -8.82
N PHE A 207 9.62 7.24 -7.54
CA PHE A 207 8.75 8.11 -6.76
C PHE A 207 8.96 9.60 -7.09
N SER A 208 8.10 10.45 -6.52
CA SER A 208 8.09 11.89 -6.81
C SER A 208 9.34 12.64 -6.31
N ASP A 209 10.03 12.11 -5.30
CA ASP A 209 11.26 12.65 -4.74
C ASP A 209 12.53 12.13 -5.46
N GLY A 210 12.37 11.26 -6.46
CA GLY A 210 13.46 10.64 -7.19
C GLY A 210 13.92 9.29 -6.63
N LEU A 211 13.37 8.83 -5.49
CA LEU A 211 13.64 7.49 -4.98
C LEU A 211 13.23 6.46 -6.03
N THR A 212 14.17 5.61 -6.44
CA THR A 212 13.92 4.56 -7.44
C THR A 212 14.07 3.21 -6.78
N LEU A 213 13.01 2.41 -6.83
CA LEU A 213 12.95 1.08 -6.22
C LEU A 213 12.78 0.01 -7.30
N ASN A 214 13.57 -1.05 -7.20
CA ASN A 214 13.34 -2.25 -8.01
C ASN A 214 12.17 -3.07 -7.45
N ARG A 215 11.73 -4.11 -8.18
CA ARG A 215 10.66 -5.01 -7.76
C ARG A 215 10.81 -5.55 -6.33
N THR A 216 11.99 -6.03 -5.96
CA THR A 216 12.25 -6.59 -4.62
C THR A 216 12.11 -5.52 -3.53
N GLN A 217 12.64 -4.32 -3.77
CA GLN A 217 12.52 -3.20 -2.84
C GLN A 217 11.07 -2.73 -2.71
N MET A 218 10.31 -2.69 -3.81
CA MET A 218 8.87 -2.38 -3.79
C MET A 218 8.10 -3.41 -2.94
N HIS A 219 8.39 -4.70 -3.09
CA HIS A 219 7.82 -5.76 -2.28
C HIS A 219 8.13 -5.57 -0.79
N ASN A 220 9.40 -5.32 -0.45
CA ASN A 220 9.87 -5.17 0.93
C ASN A 220 9.46 -3.82 1.57
N ALA A 221 9.12 -2.82 0.76
CA ALA A 221 8.57 -1.53 1.18
C ALA A 221 7.07 -1.58 1.49
N GLY A 222 6.45 -2.78 1.51
CA GLY A 222 5.08 -2.99 1.99
C GLY A 222 4.03 -3.33 0.94
N PHE A 223 4.37 -3.34 -0.35
CA PHE A 223 3.43 -3.84 -1.37
C PHE A 223 3.18 -5.36 -1.24
N GLY A 224 4.20 -6.13 -0.81
CA GLY A 224 4.08 -7.57 -0.63
C GLY A 224 3.50 -8.26 -1.89
N PRO A 225 2.45 -9.11 -1.76
CA PRO A 225 1.81 -9.77 -2.90
C PRO A 225 1.25 -8.83 -3.99
N LEU A 226 1.00 -7.56 -3.67
CA LEU A 226 0.49 -6.57 -4.62
C LEU A 226 1.56 -6.19 -5.66
N THR A 227 2.85 -6.35 -5.35
CA THR A 227 3.96 -5.94 -6.21
C THR A 227 3.84 -6.53 -7.61
N ASP A 228 3.64 -7.84 -7.73
CA ASP A 228 3.60 -8.47 -9.06
C ASP A 228 2.42 -8.01 -9.90
N LEU A 229 1.28 -7.72 -9.27
CA LEU A 229 0.11 -7.16 -9.96
C LEU A 229 0.36 -5.73 -10.45
N VAL A 230 0.99 -4.90 -9.62
CA VAL A 230 1.32 -3.50 -9.96
C VAL A 230 2.33 -3.45 -11.11
N PHE A 231 3.39 -4.26 -11.06
CA PHE A 231 4.36 -4.33 -12.15
C PHE A 231 3.76 -4.94 -13.44
N ALA A 232 2.88 -5.93 -13.33
CA ALA A 232 2.17 -6.47 -14.48
C ALA A 232 1.26 -5.40 -15.12
N PHE A 233 0.58 -4.60 -14.30
CA PHE A 233 -0.24 -3.49 -14.78
C PHE A 233 0.59 -2.41 -15.46
N ALA A 234 1.73 -2.02 -14.87
CA ALA A 234 2.66 -1.07 -15.49
C ALA A 234 3.10 -1.52 -16.89
N ASN A 235 3.45 -2.80 -17.05
CA ASN A 235 3.78 -3.37 -18.36
C ASN A 235 2.62 -3.29 -19.37
N GLN A 236 1.37 -3.42 -18.92
CA GLN A 236 0.19 -3.26 -19.78
C GLN A 236 -0.07 -1.81 -20.19
N LEU A 237 0.43 -0.83 -19.43
CA LEU A 237 0.32 0.60 -19.78
C LEU A 237 1.35 1.01 -20.84
N LEU A 238 2.51 0.35 -20.95
CA LEU A 238 3.57 0.71 -21.90
C LEU A 238 3.07 0.85 -23.36
N PRO A 239 2.29 -0.10 -23.92
CA PRO A 239 1.80 0.00 -25.30
C PRO A 239 0.73 1.09 -25.51
N LEU A 240 0.26 1.70 -24.42
CA LEU A 240 -0.66 2.83 -24.47
C LEU A 240 0.06 4.15 -24.73
N GLU A 241 1.35 4.23 -24.39
CA GLU A 241 2.17 5.44 -24.53
C GLU A 241 1.45 6.66 -23.93
N MET A 242 0.92 6.48 -22.71
CA MET A 242 0.17 7.51 -22.03
C MET A 242 1.07 8.69 -21.70
N ASP A 243 0.56 9.89 -21.95
CA ASP A 243 1.19 11.11 -21.47
C ASP A 243 0.50 11.59 -20.20
N ASP A 244 1.01 12.71 -19.71
CA ASP A 244 0.57 13.35 -18.48
C ASP A 244 -0.90 13.77 -18.51
N ALA A 245 -1.37 14.27 -19.66
CA ALA A 245 -2.75 14.68 -19.85
C ALA A 245 -3.71 13.48 -19.84
N GLU A 246 -3.37 12.38 -20.51
CA GLU A 246 -4.16 11.14 -20.46
C GLU A 246 -4.18 10.52 -19.07
N THR A 247 -3.04 10.52 -18.38
CA THR A 247 -2.95 10.01 -17.00
C THR A 247 -3.78 10.87 -16.04
N GLY A 248 -3.75 12.20 -16.21
CA GLY A 248 -4.57 13.13 -15.43
C GLY A 248 -6.06 12.92 -15.67
N LEU A 249 -6.50 12.82 -16.93
CA LEU A 249 -7.90 12.57 -17.27
C LEU A 249 -8.38 11.19 -16.78
N LEU A 250 -7.56 10.14 -16.92
CA LEU A 250 -7.91 8.81 -16.41
C LEU A 250 -8.00 8.80 -14.87
N SER A 251 -7.12 9.52 -14.18
CA SER A 251 -7.20 9.72 -12.73
C SER A 251 -8.47 10.46 -12.31
N ALA A 252 -8.86 11.49 -13.08
CA ALA A 252 -10.09 12.24 -12.83
C ALA A 252 -11.35 11.38 -13.04
N ILE A 253 -11.37 10.52 -14.07
CA ILE A 253 -12.45 9.56 -14.32
C ILE A 253 -12.51 8.50 -13.20
N CYS A 254 -11.38 8.01 -12.69
CA CYS A 254 -11.37 7.11 -11.53
C CYS A 254 -11.94 7.76 -10.26
N LEU A 255 -11.64 9.06 -10.06
CA LEU A 255 -12.07 9.84 -8.92
C LEU A 255 -13.56 10.19 -8.97
N ILE A 256 -14.04 10.73 -10.08
CA ILE A 256 -15.42 11.17 -10.27
C ILE A 256 -16.21 9.96 -10.79
N CYS A 257 -16.81 9.18 -9.91
CA CYS A 257 -17.49 7.94 -10.26
C CYS A 257 -18.84 7.84 -9.53
N GLY A 258 -19.97 7.86 -10.25
CA GLY A 258 -21.31 7.78 -9.65
C GLY A 258 -21.65 6.42 -9.04
N ASP A 259 -20.92 5.36 -9.40
CA ASP A 259 -21.13 3.99 -8.89
C ASP A 259 -20.64 3.78 -7.43
N ARG A 260 -20.15 4.82 -6.74
CA ARG A 260 -19.67 4.67 -5.36
C ARG A 260 -20.84 4.51 -4.40
N GLN A 261 -20.70 3.59 -3.44
CA GLN A 261 -21.65 3.42 -2.36
C GLN A 261 -21.68 4.68 -1.48
N ASP A 262 -22.83 4.96 -0.87
CA ASP A 262 -23.02 6.06 0.08
C ASP A 262 -22.86 7.48 -0.51
N LEU A 263 -23.05 7.66 -1.82
CA LEU A 263 -23.19 8.99 -2.42
C LEU A 263 -24.58 9.58 -2.15
N GLU A 264 -24.61 10.84 -1.73
CA GLU A 264 -25.83 11.63 -1.57
C GLU A 264 -26.38 12.10 -2.92
N GLN A 265 -25.49 12.44 -3.86
CA GLN A 265 -25.86 12.98 -5.19
C GLN A 265 -25.19 12.22 -6.36
N PRO A 266 -25.44 10.90 -6.54
CA PRO A 266 -24.78 10.11 -7.58
C PRO A 266 -25.00 10.63 -9.00
N ASP A 267 -26.24 11.06 -9.34
CA ASP A 267 -26.55 11.61 -10.66
C ASP A 267 -25.69 12.85 -10.99
N ARG A 268 -25.43 13.70 -9.99
CA ARG A 268 -24.59 14.89 -10.15
C ARG A 268 -23.12 14.51 -10.38
N VAL A 269 -22.64 13.44 -9.75
CA VAL A 269 -21.29 12.92 -9.96
C VAL A 269 -21.15 12.39 -11.39
N ASP A 270 -22.14 11.68 -11.92
CA ASP A 270 -22.12 11.21 -13.30
C ASP A 270 -22.11 12.37 -14.31
N MET A 271 -22.94 13.40 -14.09
CA MET A 271 -22.91 14.62 -14.90
C MET A 271 -21.54 15.32 -14.90
N LEU A 272 -20.80 15.26 -13.78
CA LEU A 272 -19.43 15.80 -13.72
C LEU A 272 -18.40 14.90 -14.42
N GLN A 273 -18.65 13.60 -14.52
CA GLN A 273 -17.75 12.64 -15.16
C GLN A 273 -17.84 12.66 -16.69
N GLU A 274 -19.04 12.84 -17.23
CA GLU A 274 -19.30 12.90 -18.69
C GLU A 274 -18.32 13.79 -19.48
N PRO A 275 -18.09 15.07 -19.11
CA PRO A 275 -17.15 15.92 -19.84
C PRO A 275 -15.70 15.44 -19.75
N LEU A 276 -15.30 14.71 -18.68
CA LEU A 276 -13.97 14.14 -18.55
C LEU A 276 -13.77 12.95 -19.50
N LEU A 277 -14.79 12.10 -19.65
CA LEU A 277 -14.80 10.99 -20.61
C LEU A 277 -14.71 11.51 -22.05
N GLU A 278 -15.49 12.53 -22.40
CA GLU A 278 -15.45 13.11 -23.74
C GLU A 278 -14.12 13.84 -24.00
N ALA A 279 -13.57 14.54 -23.00
CA ALA A 279 -12.25 15.17 -23.10
C ALA A 279 -11.15 14.13 -23.38
N LEU A 280 -11.14 13.01 -22.66
CA LEU A 280 -10.18 11.92 -22.89
C LEU A 280 -10.34 11.35 -24.31
N LYS A 281 -11.57 11.07 -24.73
CA LYS A 281 -11.86 10.55 -26.08
C LYS A 281 -11.36 11.47 -27.18
N VAL A 282 -11.67 12.76 -27.11
CA VAL A 282 -11.24 13.76 -28.09
C VAL A 282 -9.71 13.88 -28.08
N TYR A 283 -9.10 13.97 -26.90
CA TYR A 283 -7.65 14.12 -26.76
C TYR A 283 -6.88 12.91 -27.34
N VAL A 284 -7.27 11.69 -26.96
CA VAL A 284 -6.65 10.45 -27.44
C VAL A 284 -6.76 10.34 -28.96
N ARG A 285 -7.94 10.61 -29.54
CA ARG A 285 -8.17 10.56 -30.99
C ARG A 285 -7.40 11.63 -31.75
N LYS A 286 -7.25 12.81 -31.15
CA LYS A 286 -6.45 13.90 -31.73
C LYS A 286 -4.97 13.55 -31.75
N ARG A 287 -4.45 12.96 -30.67
CA ARG A 287 -3.03 12.57 -30.58
C ARG A 287 -2.71 11.32 -31.40
N ARG A 288 -3.68 10.42 -31.57
CA ARG A 288 -3.52 9.17 -32.34
C ARG A 288 -4.63 8.97 -33.38
N PRO A 289 -4.67 9.78 -34.47
CA PRO A 289 -5.73 9.68 -35.49
C PRO A 289 -5.84 8.30 -36.15
N SER A 290 -4.71 7.61 -36.33
CA SER A 290 -4.64 6.26 -36.91
C SER A 290 -4.99 5.13 -35.93
N ARG A 291 -5.14 5.43 -34.64
CA ARG A 291 -5.43 4.43 -33.59
C ARG A 291 -6.59 4.89 -32.69
N PRO A 292 -7.81 5.07 -33.23
CA PRO A 292 -8.96 5.54 -32.46
C PRO A 292 -9.43 4.56 -31.37
N HIS A 293 -9.04 3.29 -31.48
CA HIS A 293 -9.31 2.24 -30.49
C HIS A 293 -8.50 2.39 -29.18
N MET A 294 -7.57 3.34 -29.11
CA MET A 294 -6.79 3.58 -27.89
C MET A 294 -7.62 4.15 -26.75
N PHE A 295 -8.65 4.97 -27.05
CA PHE A 295 -9.56 5.51 -26.03
C PHE A 295 -10.27 4.40 -25.24
N PRO A 296 -11.03 3.47 -25.87
CA PRO A 296 -11.67 2.40 -25.11
C PRO A 296 -10.64 1.48 -24.46
N LYS A 297 -9.46 1.26 -25.07
CA LYS A 297 -8.39 0.45 -24.47
C LYS A 297 -7.85 1.06 -23.17
N MET A 298 -7.66 2.38 -23.12
CA MET A 298 -7.28 3.10 -21.90
C MET A 298 -8.39 3.05 -20.86
N LEU A 299 -9.65 3.25 -21.27
CA LEU A 299 -10.79 3.22 -20.34
C LEU A 299 -10.94 1.84 -19.66
N MET A 300 -10.70 0.75 -20.40
CA MET A 300 -10.72 -0.60 -19.84
C MET A 300 -9.62 -0.87 -18.81
N LYS A 301 -8.55 -0.07 -18.77
CA LYS A 301 -7.53 -0.19 -17.70
C LYS A 301 -8.06 0.19 -16.33
N ILE A 302 -9.16 0.95 -16.26
CA ILE A 302 -9.85 1.24 -14.98
C ILE A 302 -10.37 -0.05 -14.35
N THR A 303 -10.89 -0.99 -15.14
CA THR A 303 -11.39 -2.28 -14.62
C THR A 303 -10.27 -3.14 -14.02
N ASP A 304 -9.13 -3.19 -14.69
CA ASP A 304 -7.93 -3.87 -14.19
C ASP A 304 -7.44 -3.20 -12.90
N LEU A 305 -7.39 -1.86 -12.90
CA LEU A 305 -6.95 -1.05 -11.76
C LEU A 305 -7.81 -1.28 -10.53
N ARG A 306 -9.14 -1.23 -10.66
CA ARG A 306 -10.09 -1.54 -9.58
C ARG A 306 -9.88 -2.94 -9.02
N SER A 307 -9.58 -3.90 -9.88
CA SER A 307 -9.30 -5.30 -9.47
C SER A 307 -7.99 -5.43 -8.68
N ILE A 308 -7.00 -4.57 -8.95
CA ILE A 308 -5.75 -4.52 -8.21
C ILE A 308 -5.96 -3.82 -6.87
N SER A 309 -6.61 -2.64 -6.87
CA SER A 309 -6.90 -1.88 -5.65
C SER A 309 -7.73 -2.66 -4.65
N ALA A 310 -8.76 -3.40 -5.11
CA ALA A 310 -9.56 -4.27 -4.24
C ALA A 310 -8.74 -5.34 -3.51
N LYS A 311 -7.62 -5.81 -4.11
CA LYS A 311 -6.70 -6.74 -3.46
C LYS A 311 -5.76 -6.04 -2.48
N GLY A 312 -5.49 -4.76 -2.68
CA GLY A 312 -4.74 -3.92 -1.74
C GLY A 312 -5.57 -3.47 -0.54
N GLU A 313 -6.90 -3.42 -0.66
CA GLU A 313 -7.82 -3.09 0.44
C GLU A 313 -8.22 -4.31 1.29
N ALA A 314 -8.03 -5.53 0.77
CA ALA A 314 -8.43 -6.74 1.46
C ALA A 314 -7.49 -7.06 2.64
N PRO A 315 -8.01 -7.32 3.86
CA PRO A 315 -7.19 -7.78 4.97
C PRO A 315 -6.62 -9.17 4.65
N THR A 316 -5.32 -9.27 4.42
CA THR A 316 -4.63 -10.55 4.17
C THR A 316 -4.62 -11.41 5.44
N PRO A 317 -5.25 -12.61 5.45
CA PRO A 317 -5.30 -13.44 6.64
C PRO A 317 -3.92 -14.02 6.98
N GLY A 318 -3.27 -13.52 8.03
CA GLY A 318 -2.09 -14.14 8.63
C GLY A 318 -0.73 -13.54 8.28
N ASP A 319 -0.69 -12.49 7.47
CA ASP A 319 0.53 -11.74 7.17
C ASP A 319 0.68 -10.50 8.06
N ALA A 320 1.92 -10.18 8.44
CA ALA A 320 2.28 -8.89 9.04
C ALA A 320 1.93 -7.75 8.05
N PRO A 321 1.70 -6.51 8.52
CA PRO A 321 0.76 -5.56 7.93
C PRO A 321 1.07 -5.30 6.46
N CYS A 322 0.39 -6.02 5.57
CA CYS A 322 0.25 -5.58 4.20
C CYS A 322 -0.76 -4.44 4.24
N VAL A 323 -0.38 -3.32 3.63
CA VAL A 323 -1.00 -2.00 3.79
C VAL A 323 -2.53 -2.09 3.72
N CYS A 324 -3.21 -1.99 4.85
CA CYS A 324 -4.57 -1.47 4.81
C CYS A 324 -4.42 0.00 4.46
N TRP A 325 -4.78 0.38 3.23
CA TRP A 325 -4.80 1.78 2.78
C TRP A 325 -5.97 2.53 3.44
N GLY A 326 -6.02 2.51 4.77
CA GLY A 326 -7.04 3.16 5.58
C GLY A 326 -6.80 4.66 5.62
N TRP A 327 -7.19 5.35 4.55
CA TRP A 327 -7.28 6.81 4.57
C TRP A 327 -8.68 7.23 5.04
N ALA A 328 -8.73 7.97 6.15
CA ALA A 328 -9.94 8.64 6.61
C ALA A 328 -9.74 10.18 6.47
N PRO A 329 -10.34 10.84 5.47
CA PRO A 329 -10.50 12.28 5.52
C PRO A 329 -11.32 12.64 6.75
N THR A 330 -10.84 13.61 7.50
CA THR A 330 -11.60 14.20 8.61
C THR A 330 -12.19 15.52 8.14
N PRO A 331 -13.48 15.79 8.43
CA PRO A 331 -14.03 17.13 8.22
C PRO A 331 -13.31 18.09 9.17
N GLY A 332 -12.67 19.13 8.63
CA GLY A 332 -12.11 20.21 9.43
C GLY A 332 -13.10 21.37 9.61
N PRO A 333 -12.76 22.40 10.40
CA PRO A 333 -13.62 23.56 10.60
C PRO A 333 -13.67 24.42 9.33
N GLY A 334 -14.59 24.11 8.42
CA GLY A 334 -14.82 24.85 7.17
C GLY A 334 -15.43 23.97 6.06
N PRO A 335 -15.80 24.54 4.89
CA PRO A 335 -16.30 23.80 3.72
C PRO A 335 -15.17 23.07 2.97
N THR A 336 -14.06 22.78 3.65
CA THR A 336 -12.84 22.23 3.07
C THR A 336 -12.51 20.89 3.70
N VAL A 337 -12.27 19.87 2.87
CA VAL A 337 -11.73 18.58 3.32
C VAL A 337 -10.28 18.82 3.80
N HIS A 338 -10.01 18.49 5.06
CA HIS A 338 -8.68 18.56 5.64
C HIS A 338 -8.06 17.16 5.69
N VAL A 339 -6.76 17.08 5.42
CA VAL A 339 -6.01 15.83 5.43
C VAL A 339 -5.37 15.64 6.80
N GLN A 340 -5.96 14.78 7.65
CA GLN A 340 -5.22 14.07 8.69
C GLN A 340 -4.89 12.66 8.16
N GLY A 341 -4.04 12.60 7.14
CA GLY A 341 -3.57 11.33 6.60
C GLY A 341 -2.51 10.74 7.53
N GLN A 342 -2.89 9.80 8.38
CA GLN A 342 -1.96 8.77 8.82
C GLN A 342 -2.14 7.58 7.87
N ALA A 343 -1.06 7.19 7.18
CA ALA A 343 -0.97 5.84 6.65
C ALA A 343 -0.89 4.90 7.86
N SER A 344 -2.03 4.43 8.34
CA SER A 344 -2.09 3.50 9.45
C SER A 344 -2.10 2.07 8.90
N CYS A 345 -1.10 1.28 9.31
CA CYS A 345 -1.25 -0.17 9.32
C CYS A 345 -2.46 -0.49 10.21
N ILE A 346 -3.49 -1.12 9.64
CA ILE A 346 -4.48 -1.85 10.46
C ILE A 346 -3.95 -3.27 10.67
#